data_AF-A0A2P9BX27-F1
#
_entry.id   AF-A0A2P9BX27-F1
#
_cell.length_a   1.000
_cell.length_b   1.000
_cell.length_c   1.000
_cell.angle_alpha   90.00
_cell.angle_beta   90.00
_cell.angle_gamma   90.00
#
_symmetry.space_group_name_H-M   'P 1'
#
loop_
_entity.id
_entity.type
_entity.pdbx_description
1 polymer ?
#
loop_
_entity_poly.entity_id
_entity_poly.type
_entity_poly.pdbx_seq_one_letter_code
_entity_poly.pdbx_strand_id
1 'polypeptide(L)'
;MVDIKLKSANSSCEFKLDFNEIKLPDDINILKDLEKEVENSIYHLKRSNEEIKEYDPEGLDKDLFLALNENKFALFRKEERLMLIRKKIQNIENTHGLADTLKVSQNNVVANKEEENIKDDNIINNTIDDNNDAQNDKDIDSSNMGNKDGIYL
;
A
#
# COMPACT_ATOMS: atom_id res chain seq x y z
N MET A 1 -28.46 -0.03 5.05
CA MET A 1 -28.54 -0.64 6.39
C MET A 1 -29.89 -1.31 6.61
N VAL A 2 -29.88 -2.60 6.97
CA VAL A 2 -31.06 -3.42 7.30
C VAL A 2 -30.76 -4.16 8.61
N ASP A 3 -31.71 -4.15 9.53
CA ASP A 3 -31.61 -4.88 10.80
C ASP A 3 -32.22 -6.28 10.63
N ILE A 4 -31.41 -7.32 10.86
CA ILE A 4 -31.85 -8.72 10.83
C ILE A 4 -31.86 -9.25 12.25
N LYS A 5 -33.01 -9.78 12.68
CA LYS A 5 -33.18 -10.43 13.98
C LYS A 5 -33.53 -11.91 13.79
N LEU A 6 -32.63 -12.78 14.19
CA LEU A 6 -32.88 -14.22 14.28
C LEU A 6 -33.35 -14.55 15.70
N LYS A 7 -34.45 -15.29 15.83
CA LYS A 7 -34.96 -15.81 17.10
C LYS A 7 -34.98 -17.33 17.09
N SER A 8 -34.47 -17.92 18.16
CA SER A 8 -34.63 -19.32 18.53
C SER A 8 -35.43 -19.39 19.84
N ALA A 9 -35.83 -20.60 20.26
CA ALA A 9 -36.62 -20.83 21.48
C ALA A 9 -35.99 -20.19 22.74
N ASN A 10 -34.65 -20.15 22.80
CA ASN A 10 -33.92 -19.70 24.00
C ASN A 10 -32.93 -18.56 23.72
N SER A 11 -32.89 -18.01 22.51
CA SER A 11 -31.91 -16.97 22.16
C SER A 11 -32.42 -16.06 21.04
N SER A 12 -31.91 -14.83 21.01
CA SER A 12 -32.08 -13.94 19.88
C SER A 12 -30.75 -13.30 19.52
N CYS A 13 -30.48 -13.20 18.22
CA CYS A 13 -29.31 -12.56 17.67
C CYS A 13 -29.75 -11.44 16.73
N GLU A 14 -29.15 -10.26 16.87
CA GLU A 14 -29.43 -9.09 16.03
C GLU A 14 -28.16 -8.69 15.29
N PHE A 15 -28.27 -8.49 13.98
CA PHE A 15 -27.18 -8.02 13.14
C PHE A 15 -27.65 -6.83 12.32
N LYS A 16 -26.78 -5.83 12.19
CA LYS A 16 -26.96 -4.73 11.23
C LYS A 16 -26.16 -5.06 9.98
N LEU A 17 -26.85 -5.21 8.85
CA LEU A 17 -26.21 -5.36 7.54
C LEU A 17 -26.28 -4.04 6.82
N ASP A 18 -25.12 -3.43 6.56
CA ASP A 18 -25.05 -2.39 5.56
C ASP A 18 -24.57 -2.97 4.23
N PHE A 19 -25.48 -3.03 3.25
CA PHE A 19 -25.16 -3.51 1.90
C PHE A 19 -24.22 -2.56 1.14
N ASN A 20 -24.06 -1.33 1.64
CA ASN A 20 -23.10 -0.37 1.11
C ASN A 20 -21.71 -0.53 1.73
N GLU A 21 -21.58 -1.30 2.82
CA GLU A 21 -20.30 -1.52 3.50
C GLU A 21 -19.52 -2.66 2.82
N ILE A 22 -18.34 -2.33 2.31
CA ILE A 22 -17.42 -3.32 1.75
C ILE A 22 -16.70 -4.03 2.92
N LYS A 23 -17.21 -5.18 3.32
CA LYS A 23 -16.56 -6.04 4.33
C LYS A 23 -15.41 -6.81 3.68
N LEU A 24 -14.18 -6.40 3.97
CA LEU A 24 -12.97 -7.10 3.53
C LEU A 24 -12.52 -8.10 4.61
N PRO A 25 -12.01 -9.29 4.23
CA PRO A 25 -11.44 -10.24 5.19
C PRO A 25 -10.15 -9.71 5.83
N ASP A 26 -9.71 -10.32 6.94
CA ASP A 26 -8.43 -10.00 7.60
C ASP A 26 -7.27 -10.92 7.16
N ASP A 27 -7.55 -11.92 6.32
CA ASP A 27 -6.53 -12.84 5.78
C ASP A 27 -5.76 -12.17 4.62
N ILE A 28 -4.45 -12.06 4.80
CA ILE A 28 -3.54 -11.41 3.83
C ILE A 28 -3.51 -12.11 2.47
N ASN A 29 -3.59 -13.45 2.43
CA ASN A 29 -3.54 -14.19 1.17
C ASN A 29 -4.82 -13.96 0.38
N ILE A 30 -5.97 -14.01 1.07
CA ILE A 30 -7.28 -13.71 0.47
C ILE A 30 -7.30 -12.26 -0.05
N LEU A 31 -6.74 -11.31 0.70
CA LEU A 31 -6.65 -9.92 0.26
C LEU A 31 -5.78 -9.73 -0.99
N LYS A 32 -4.66 -10.44 -1.10
CA LYS A 32 -3.77 -10.40 -2.28
C LYS A 32 -4.42 -11.03 -3.51
N ASP A 33 -5.15 -12.12 -3.33
CA ASP A 33 -5.93 -12.73 -4.41
C ASP A 33 -7.04 -11.78 -4.90
N LEU A 34 -7.76 -11.15 -3.96
CA LEU A 34 -8.78 -10.14 -4.27
C LEU A 34 -8.19 -8.90 -4.96
N GLU A 35 -7.01 -8.44 -4.54
CA GLU A 35 -6.30 -7.34 -5.20
C GLU A 35 -6.09 -7.65 -6.68
N LYS A 36 -5.48 -8.81 -6.97
CA LYS A 36 -5.19 -9.25 -8.34
C LYS A 36 -6.44 -9.45 -9.18
N GLU A 37 -7.50 -10.00 -8.60
CA GLU A 37 -8.79 -10.18 -9.29
C GLU A 37 -9.38 -8.82 -9.72
N VAL A 38 -9.38 -7.84 -8.79
CA VAL A 38 -9.92 -6.51 -9.05
C VAL A 38 -9.06 -5.76 -10.07
N GLU A 39 -7.73 -5.85 -9.98
CA GLU A 39 -6.81 -5.29 -10.98
C GLU A 39 -7.07 -5.84 -12.38
N ASN A 40 -7.22 -7.16 -12.50
CA ASN A 40 -7.49 -7.78 -13.79
C ASN A 40 -8.85 -7.34 -14.35
N SER A 41 -9.86 -7.23 -13.48
CA SER A 41 -11.18 -6.73 -13.87
C SER A 41 -11.12 -5.27 -14.36
N ILE A 42 -10.34 -4.41 -13.70
CA ILE A 42 -10.11 -3.02 -14.13
C ILE A 42 -9.40 -2.99 -15.48
N TYR A 43 -8.35 -3.79 -15.66
CA TYR A 43 -7.59 -3.87 -16.90
C TYR A 43 -8.50 -4.23 -18.09
N HIS A 44 -9.28 -5.30 -17.96
CA HIS A 44 -10.19 -5.72 -19.03
C HIS A 44 -11.28 -4.69 -19.33
N LEU A 45 -11.79 -4.01 -18.30
CA LEU A 45 -12.80 -2.97 -18.48
C LEU A 45 -12.24 -1.71 -19.15
N LYS A 46 -11.00 -1.32 -18.83
CA LYS A 46 -10.30 -0.22 -19.52
C LYS A 46 -10.06 -0.54 -20.99
N ARG A 47 -9.57 -1.75 -21.27
CA ARG A 47 -9.38 -2.23 -22.65
C ARG A 47 -10.70 -2.26 -23.43
N SER A 48 -11.78 -2.77 -22.84
CA SER A 48 -13.10 -2.75 -23.47
C SER A 48 -13.58 -1.31 -23.78
N ASN A 49 -13.29 -0.34 -22.91
CA ASN A 49 -13.61 1.06 -23.20
C ASN A 49 -12.77 1.65 -24.35
N GLU A 50 -11.52 1.22 -24.49
CA GLU A 50 -10.67 1.61 -25.63
C GLU A 50 -11.23 1.02 -26.92
N GLU A 51 -11.59 -0.27 -26.92
CA GLU A 51 -12.21 -0.97 -28.06
C GLU A 51 -13.53 -0.31 -28.49
N ILE A 52 -14.39 0.11 -27.54
CA ILE A 52 -15.62 0.85 -27.86
C ILE A 52 -15.32 2.20 -28.52
N LYS A 53 -14.33 2.95 -28.01
CA LYS A 53 -13.94 4.25 -28.58
C LYS A 53 -13.29 4.13 -29.95
N GLU A 54 -12.56 3.06 -30.21
CA GLU A 54 -12.02 2.76 -31.53
C GLU A 54 -13.14 2.45 -32.53
N TYR A 55 -14.20 1.77 -32.08
CA TYR A 55 -15.35 1.43 -32.92
C TYR A 55 -16.29 2.61 -33.18
N ASP A 56 -16.59 3.43 -32.17
CA ASP A 56 -17.46 4.62 -32.28
C ASP A 56 -16.73 5.88 -31.73
N PRO A 57 -15.80 6.45 -32.52
CA PRO A 57 -14.99 7.59 -32.08
C PRO A 57 -15.80 8.89 -31.95
N GLU A 58 -16.90 9.03 -32.71
CA GLU A 58 -17.77 10.20 -32.68
C GLU A 58 -18.88 10.09 -31.62
N GLY A 59 -19.08 8.91 -31.03
CA GLY A 59 -20.09 8.67 -29.99
C GLY A 59 -21.51 8.78 -30.51
N LEU A 60 -21.75 8.41 -31.77
CA LEU A 60 -23.05 8.52 -32.42
C LEU A 60 -23.96 7.33 -32.08
N ASP A 61 -23.37 6.18 -31.74
CA ASP A 61 -24.11 5.02 -31.28
C ASP A 61 -24.51 5.23 -29.81
N LYS A 62 -25.83 5.42 -29.60
CA LYS A 62 -26.39 5.68 -28.28
C LYS A 62 -26.16 4.53 -27.31
N ASP A 63 -26.18 3.29 -27.78
CA ASP A 63 -26.03 2.13 -26.91
C ASP A 63 -24.56 2.00 -26.46
N LEU A 64 -23.61 2.26 -27.36
CA LEU A 64 -22.18 2.32 -27.02
C LEU A 64 -21.85 3.48 -26.08
N PHE A 65 -22.48 4.64 -26.28
CA PHE A 65 -22.37 5.77 -25.36
C PHE A 65 -22.86 5.40 -23.94
N LEU A 66 -24.00 4.72 -23.83
CA LEU A 66 -24.53 4.26 -22.54
C LEU A 66 -23.60 3.23 -21.90
N ALA A 67 -23.11 2.26 -22.67
CA ALA A 67 -22.16 1.25 -22.20
C ALA A 67 -20.86 1.88 -21.67
N LEU A 68 -20.29 2.87 -22.36
CA LEU A 68 -19.12 3.62 -21.87
C LEU A 68 -19.38 4.32 -20.54
N ASN A 69 -20.56 4.92 -20.37
CA ASN A 69 -20.92 5.59 -19.12
C ASN A 69 -21.10 4.57 -17.99
N GLU A 70 -21.77 3.45 -18.23
CA GLU A 70 -21.89 2.37 -17.25
C GLU A 70 -20.51 1.84 -16.84
N ASN A 71 -19.64 1.58 -17.81
CA ASN A 71 -18.28 1.12 -17.56
C ASN A 71 -17.47 2.14 -16.75
N LYS A 72 -17.70 3.45 -16.93
CA LYS A 72 -17.06 4.50 -16.13
C LYS A 72 -17.46 4.43 -14.66
N PHE A 73 -18.75 4.21 -14.36
CA PHE A 73 -19.20 4.01 -12.98
C PHE A 73 -18.66 2.71 -12.39
N ALA A 74 -18.65 1.63 -13.17
CA ALA A 74 -18.10 0.35 -12.74
C ALA A 74 -16.58 0.46 -12.44
N LEU A 75 -15.82 1.19 -13.26
CA LEU A 75 -14.41 1.47 -13.01
C LEU A 75 -14.20 2.21 -11.69
N PHE A 76 -14.94 3.30 -11.46
CA PHE A 76 -14.83 4.07 -10.22
C PHE A 76 -15.02 3.20 -8.97
N ARG A 77 -16.05 2.33 -8.98
CA ARG A 77 -16.34 1.43 -7.85
C ARG A 77 -15.26 0.35 -7.67
N LYS A 78 -14.69 -0.16 -8.77
CA LYS A 78 -13.60 -1.13 -8.72
C LYS A 78 -12.31 -0.50 -8.21
N GLU A 79 -11.99 0.72 -8.63
CA GLU A 79 -10.81 1.47 -8.17
C GLU A 79 -10.95 1.84 -6.69
N GLU A 80 -12.13 2.26 -6.23
CA GLU A 80 -12.44 2.47 -4.81
C GLU A 80 -12.22 1.19 -4.00
N ARG A 81 -12.73 0.05 -4.48
CA ARG A 81 -12.55 -1.25 -3.82
C ARG A 81 -11.07 -1.66 -3.76
N LEU A 82 -10.31 -1.46 -4.84
CA LEU A 82 -8.88 -1.74 -4.90
C LEU A 82 -8.10 -0.91 -3.87
N MET A 83 -8.43 0.38 -3.74
CA MET A 83 -7.84 1.26 -2.74
C MET A 83 -8.09 0.74 -1.30
N LEU A 84 -9.32 0.30 -1.00
CA LEU A 84 -9.65 -0.25 0.32
C LEU A 84 -8.90 -1.55 0.62
N ILE A 85 -8.77 -2.44 -0.38
CA ILE A 85 -7.99 -3.68 -0.26
C ILE A 85 -6.53 -3.37 0.07
N ARG A 86 -5.89 -2.50 -0.73
CA ARG A 86 -4.49 -2.09 -0.51
C ARG A 86 -4.26 -1.46 0.85
N LYS A 87 -5.17 -0.58 1.28
CA LYS A 87 -5.13 0.03 2.60
C LYS A 87 -5.22 -1.01 3.71
N LYS A 88 -6.07 -2.04 3.54
CA LYS A 88 -6.21 -3.10 4.53
C LYS A 88 -4.98 -4.01 4.60
N ILE A 89 -4.42 -4.38 3.45
CA ILE A 89 -3.14 -5.10 3.34
C ILE A 89 -2.05 -4.35 4.12
N GLN A 90 -1.88 -3.06 3.82
CA GLN A 90 -0.88 -2.21 4.48
C GLN A 90 -1.08 -2.15 6.01
N ASN A 91 -2.33 -2.04 6.47
CA ASN A 91 -2.63 -2.02 7.90
C ASN A 91 -2.23 -3.33 8.59
N ILE A 92 -2.50 -4.48 7.98
CA ILE A 92 -2.16 -5.80 8.53
C ILE A 92 -0.64 -6.02 8.53
N GLU A 93 0.05 -5.64 7.46
CA GLU A 93 1.51 -5.77 7.37
C GLU A 93 2.21 -4.89 8.42
N ASN A 94 1.71 -3.67 8.65
CA ASN A 94 2.24 -2.75 9.66
C ASN A 94 2.02 -3.23 11.10
N THR A 95 0.88 -3.86 11.41
CA THR A 95 0.62 -4.38 12.77
C THR A 95 1.49 -5.58 13.09
N HIS A 96 1.79 -6.45 12.12
CA HIS A 96 2.74 -7.54 12.30
C HIS A 96 4.17 -7.05 12.58
N GLY A 97 4.65 -6.05 11.84
CA GLY A 97 5.97 -5.46 12.09
C GLY A 97 6.12 -4.83 13.49
N LEU A 98 5.03 -4.27 14.04
CA LEU A 98 5.02 -3.71 15.39
C LEU A 98 5.01 -4.80 16.48
N ALA A 99 4.30 -5.91 16.25
CA ALA A 99 4.28 -7.04 17.18
C ALA A 99 5.65 -7.74 17.28
N ASP A 100 6.38 -7.85 16.17
CA ASP A 100 7.69 -8.48 16.14
C ASP A 100 8.76 -7.62 16.82
N THR A 101 8.68 -6.29 16.68
CA THR A 101 9.59 -5.35 17.37
C THR A 101 9.34 -5.30 18.89
N LEU A 102 8.09 -5.41 19.34
CA LEU A 102 7.76 -5.47 20.77
C LEU A 102 8.24 -6.76 21.45
N LYS A 103 8.24 -7.90 20.73
CA LYS A 103 8.77 -9.18 21.26
C LYS A 103 10.29 -9.17 21.43
N VAL A 104 11.02 -8.48 20.57
CA VAL A 104 12.49 -8.34 20.69
C VAL A 104 12.86 -7.50 21.92
N SER A 105 12.08 -6.47 22.26
CA SER A 105 12.38 -5.60 23.40
C SER A 105 12.07 -6.23 24.77
N GLN A 106 11.21 -7.24 24.85
CA GLN A 106 10.87 -7.92 26.11
C GLN A 106 11.86 -9.03 26.49
N ASN A 107 12.61 -9.57 25.53
CA ASN A 107 13.56 -10.66 25.78
C ASN A 107 14.95 -10.21 26.24
N ASN A 108 15.24 -8.90 26.25
CA ASN A 108 16.55 -8.36 26.64
C ASN A 108 16.61 -7.76 28.06
N VAL A 109 15.60 -7.95 28.92
CA VAL A 109 15.54 -7.29 30.25
C VAL A 109 15.80 -8.25 31.43
N VAL A 110 16.14 -9.52 31.21
CA VAL A 110 16.42 -10.44 32.34
C VAL A 110 17.72 -11.21 32.14
N ALA A 111 18.84 -10.56 32.44
CA ALA A 111 19.96 -11.13 33.18
C ALA A 111 20.98 -10.02 33.47
N ASN A 112 21.06 -9.60 34.74
CA ASN A 112 22.25 -9.17 35.49
C ASN A 112 21.80 -8.25 36.63
N LYS A 113 21.37 -8.86 37.73
CA LYS A 113 21.48 -8.27 39.05
C LYS A 113 22.68 -8.92 39.72
N GLU A 114 23.81 -8.24 39.75
CA GLU A 114 24.69 -8.21 40.92
C GLU A 114 25.24 -6.77 41.02
N GLU A 115 24.91 -6.13 42.14
CA GLU A 115 25.42 -4.83 42.57
C GLU A 115 26.90 -4.99 42.97
N GLU A 116 27.75 -4.02 42.66
CA GLU A 116 28.63 -3.44 43.69
C GLU A 116 29.20 -2.06 43.28
N ASN A 117 29.14 -1.15 44.25
CA ASN A 117 29.72 0.20 44.25
C ASN A 117 31.23 0.18 44.03
N ILE A 118 31.79 1.22 43.38
CA ILE A 118 32.95 2.01 43.87
C ILE A 118 33.04 3.33 43.08
N LYS A 119 33.39 4.39 43.83
CA LYS A 119 33.45 5.81 43.50
C LYS A 119 34.71 6.21 42.70
N ASP A 120 34.52 7.25 41.89
CA ASP A 120 35.35 8.43 41.60
C ASP A 120 36.89 8.38 41.41
N ASP A 121 37.28 9.23 40.45
CA ASP A 121 38.54 9.92 40.20
C ASP A 121 39.72 9.18 39.52
N ASN A 122 39.94 9.49 38.24
CA ASN A 122 41.18 10.18 37.82
C ASN A 122 41.13 10.71 36.38
N ILE A 123 41.28 12.04 36.29
CA ILE A 123 41.66 12.82 35.12
C ILE A 123 43.15 12.59 34.84
N ILE A 124 43.58 12.49 33.57
CA ILE A 124 44.74 13.19 32.96
C ILE A 124 44.85 12.85 31.45
N ASN A 125 44.46 13.85 30.65
CA ASN A 125 45.06 14.52 29.49
C ASN A 125 45.98 13.85 28.44
N ASN A 126 45.78 14.40 27.23
CA ASN A 126 46.64 14.59 26.06
C ASN A 126 46.84 13.37 25.13
N THR A 127 46.71 13.52 23.80
CA THR A 127 47.29 14.59 22.98
C THR A 127 46.46 14.86 21.72
N ILE A 128 46.30 16.14 21.39
CA ILE A 128 45.82 16.68 20.12
C ILE A 128 46.94 16.56 19.09
N ASP A 129 46.65 16.07 17.89
CA ASP A 129 47.48 16.34 16.72
C ASP A 129 46.57 16.86 15.60
N ASP A 130 46.63 18.17 15.41
CA ASP A 130 46.12 18.90 14.25
C ASP A 130 47.04 18.61 13.05
N ASN A 131 46.49 18.39 11.86
CA ASN A 131 46.94 19.04 10.62
C ASN A 131 46.02 18.70 9.43
N ASN A 132 45.24 19.72 9.05
CA ASN A 132 45.03 20.26 7.69
C ASN A 132 45.26 19.32 6.49
N ASP A 133 44.27 19.23 5.58
CA ASP A 133 44.25 20.22 4.49
C ASP A 133 42.91 20.25 3.74
N ALA A 134 42.63 21.44 3.22
CA ALA A 134 41.38 21.82 2.58
C ALA A 134 41.45 21.73 1.05
N GLN A 135 40.26 21.59 0.46
CA GLN A 135 39.84 22.01 -0.89
C GLN A 135 40.46 21.36 -2.13
N ASN A 136 39.58 20.92 -3.04
CA ASN A 136 39.48 21.55 -4.36
C ASN A 136 38.18 21.14 -5.10
N ASP A 137 37.51 22.17 -5.62
CA ASP A 137 36.39 22.16 -6.55
C ASP A 137 36.66 21.36 -7.83
N LYS A 138 35.58 20.91 -8.50
CA LYS A 138 35.25 21.35 -9.87
C LYS A 138 33.94 20.77 -10.40
N ASP A 139 33.07 21.69 -10.81
CA ASP A 139 31.99 21.51 -11.76
C ASP A 139 32.44 20.83 -13.06
N ILE A 140 31.64 19.90 -13.57
CA ILE A 140 31.50 19.69 -15.03
C ILE A 140 30.02 19.48 -15.36
N ASP A 141 29.49 20.51 -15.99
CA ASP A 141 28.25 20.55 -16.77
C ASP A 141 28.49 19.90 -18.14
N SER A 142 27.52 19.16 -18.69
CA SER A 142 27.17 19.14 -20.13
C SER A 142 26.29 17.93 -20.55
N SER A 143 25.11 18.30 -21.03
CA SER A 143 24.36 17.74 -22.17
C SER A 143 25.02 16.68 -23.05
N ASN A 144 24.25 15.65 -23.44
CA ASN A 144 24.35 15.14 -24.81
C ASN A 144 23.00 14.70 -25.40
N MET A 145 22.85 15.04 -26.68
CA MET A 145 21.66 14.93 -27.54
C MET A 145 21.49 13.54 -28.17
N GLY A 146 20.22 13.23 -28.47
CA GLY A 146 19.66 12.54 -29.65
C GLY A 146 20.47 11.55 -30.53
N ASN A 147 19.83 10.41 -30.82
CA ASN A 147 19.62 9.82 -32.16
C ASN A 147 18.64 8.63 -31.98
N LYS A 148 17.40 8.66 -32.51
CA LYS A 148 16.97 8.26 -33.87
C LYS A 148 17.56 6.92 -34.34
N ASP A 149 16.65 5.96 -34.55
CA ASP A 149 16.54 4.95 -35.62
C ASP A 149 15.64 3.81 -35.08
N GLY A 150 14.48 3.43 -35.62
CA GLY A 150 13.98 3.57 -36.98
C GLY A 150 14.29 2.31 -37.80
N ILE A 151 13.72 1.15 -37.47
CA ILE A 151 13.66 0.00 -38.39
C ILE A 151 12.26 -0.62 -38.34
N TYR A 152 11.49 -0.32 -39.39
CA TYR A 152 10.37 -1.11 -39.88
C TYR A 152 10.91 -2.40 -40.50
N LEU A 153 10.25 -3.53 -40.22
CA LEU A 153 9.97 -4.61 -41.17
C LEU A 153 8.63 -5.25 -40.79
#